data_AF-A0A954SI05-F1
#
_entry.id   AF-A0A954SI05-F1
#
_cell.length_a   1.000
_cell.length_b   1.000
_cell.length_c   1.000
_cell.angle_alpha   90.00
_cell.angle_beta   90.00
_cell.angle_gamma   90.00
#
_symmetry.space_group_name_H-M   'P 1'
#
loop_
_entity.id
_entity.type
_entity.pdbx_description
1 polymer ?
#
loop_
_entity_poly.entity_id
_entity_poly.type
_entity_poly.pdbx_seq_one_letter_code
_entity_poly.pdbx_strand_id
1 'polypeptide(L)'
;VRTMSQHAGENGMTICPLINPEHLPMADKMCEEYPDTPVVIDHFSRIGGDGVIRETDLKTLAGLARHKHTHVKVSAFYAFGKKQPPYDDLIPMIRRLYDAYGPERLMWASDLPYQLNGDNTYGDSLALIRERIDFLSPADKEWLLRKTAARVYFGESVSA
;
A
#
# COMPACT_ATOMS: atom_id res chain seq x y z
N VAL A 1 -7.37 22.84 19.61
CA VAL A 1 -6.24 22.56 18.69
C VAL A 1 -6.77 21.55 17.67
N ARG A 2 -6.68 21.82 16.36
CA ARG A 2 -7.06 20.81 15.34
C ARG A 2 -5.95 19.78 15.24
N THR A 3 -6.30 18.50 15.14
CA THR A 3 -5.31 17.45 14.87
C THR A 3 -4.82 17.55 13.42
N MET A 4 -3.62 17.04 13.14
CA MET A 4 -3.10 16.96 11.77
C MET A 4 -4.10 16.25 10.82
N SER A 5 -4.73 15.19 11.32
CA SER A 5 -5.71 14.38 10.58
C SER A 5 -6.99 15.11 10.24
N GLN A 6 -7.51 15.91 11.17
CA GLN A 6 -8.66 16.78 10.90
C GLN A 6 -8.32 17.80 9.80
N HIS A 7 -7.20 18.50 9.95
CA HIS A 7 -6.80 19.53 8.99
C HIS A 7 -6.54 18.94 7.59
N ALA A 8 -5.96 17.74 7.53
CA ALA A 8 -5.73 17.04 6.27
C ALA A 8 -7.04 16.75 5.53
N GLY A 9 -8.03 16.17 6.22
CA GLY A 9 -9.34 15.86 5.62
C GLY A 9 -10.06 17.11 5.12
N GLU A 10 -10.09 18.18 5.90
CA GLU A 10 -10.73 19.46 5.53
C GLU A 10 -10.13 20.12 4.29
N ASN A 11 -8.87 19.81 3.96
CA ASN A 11 -8.13 20.43 2.86
C ASN A 11 -7.77 19.44 1.73
N GLY A 12 -8.34 18.23 1.75
CA GLY A 12 -8.06 17.21 0.73
C GLY A 12 -6.61 16.73 0.71
N MET A 13 -5.87 16.88 1.81
CA MET A 13 -4.50 16.38 1.93
C MET A 13 -4.50 14.92 2.37
N THR A 14 -3.62 14.13 1.77
CA THR A 14 -3.46 12.71 2.10
C THR A 14 -2.43 12.52 3.22
N ILE A 15 -2.77 11.71 4.23
CA ILE A 15 -1.82 11.27 5.25
C ILE A 15 -1.19 9.95 4.84
N CYS A 16 0.14 9.90 4.82
CA CYS A 16 0.91 8.69 4.52
C CYS A 16 1.66 8.22 5.77
N PRO A 17 1.04 7.42 6.67
CA PRO A 17 1.74 6.94 7.85
C PRO A 17 2.75 5.84 7.49
N LEU A 18 4.02 6.09 7.78
CA LEU A 18 5.06 5.07 7.84
C LEU A 18 5.09 4.47 9.24
N ILE A 19 4.45 3.31 9.40
CA ILE A 19 4.25 2.65 10.69
C ILE A 19 4.55 1.16 10.63
N ASN A 20 4.84 0.58 11.79
CA ASN A 20 4.91 -0.87 11.98
C ASN A 20 3.52 -1.46 12.28
N PRO A 21 3.35 -2.79 12.19
CA PRO A 21 2.04 -3.42 12.33
C PRO A 21 1.36 -3.16 13.69
N GLU A 22 2.13 -3.05 14.78
CA GLU A 22 1.63 -2.78 16.12
C GLU A 22 0.90 -1.43 16.25
N HIS A 23 1.08 -0.52 15.29
CA HIS A 23 0.44 0.79 15.26
C HIS A 23 -0.77 0.86 14.31
N LEU A 24 -1.09 -0.21 13.59
CA LEU A 24 -2.30 -0.27 12.76
C LEU A 24 -3.59 0.04 13.54
N PRO A 25 -3.78 -0.42 14.80
CA PRO A 25 -4.97 -0.04 15.58
C PRO A 25 -5.09 1.47 15.85
N MET A 26 -3.97 2.21 15.85
CA MET A 26 -4.00 3.67 15.99
C MET A 26 -4.42 4.33 14.67
N ALA A 27 -3.89 3.86 13.53
CA ALA A 27 -4.33 4.33 12.22
C ALA A 27 -5.82 4.05 11.99
N ASP A 28 -6.29 2.91 12.49
CA ASP A 28 -7.69 2.50 12.43
C ASP A 28 -8.62 3.48 13.18
N LYS A 29 -8.28 3.81 14.43
CA LYS A 29 -9.00 4.83 15.22
C LYS A 29 -9.00 6.20 14.55
N MET A 30 -7.88 6.59 13.94
CA MET A 30 -7.80 7.85 13.20
C MET A 30 -8.76 7.86 12.00
N CYS A 31 -8.88 6.74 11.27
CA CYS A 31 -9.83 6.63 10.16
C CYS A 31 -11.29 6.66 10.66
N GLU A 32 -11.58 6.11 11.84
CA GLU A 32 -12.91 6.19 12.47
C GLU A 32 -13.26 7.62 12.90
N GLU A 33 -12.30 8.35 13.47
CA GLU A 33 -12.50 9.72 13.95
C GLU A 33 -12.57 10.74 12.80
N TYR A 34 -11.82 10.51 11.71
CA TYR A 34 -11.74 11.40 10.55
C TYR A 34 -12.03 10.63 9.25
N PRO A 35 -13.28 10.20 9.02
CA PRO A 35 -13.65 9.28 7.94
C PRO A 35 -13.51 9.86 6.54
N ASP A 36 -13.36 11.18 6.42
CA ASP A 36 -13.15 11.89 5.14
C ASP A 36 -11.68 12.14 4.82
N THR A 37 -10.76 11.88 5.76
CA THR A 37 -9.32 12.07 5.54
C THR A 37 -8.74 10.92 4.71
N PRO A 38 -8.13 11.18 3.53
CA PRO A 38 -7.45 10.15 2.78
C PRO A 38 -6.20 9.63 3.50
N VAL A 39 -6.07 8.31 3.56
CA VAL A 39 -4.94 7.64 4.23
C VAL A 39 -4.30 6.65 3.27
N VAL A 40 -2.98 6.69 3.18
CA VAL A 40 -2.18 5.75 2.38
C VAL A 40 -1.17 5.08 3.29
N ILE A 41 -1.45 3.85 3.72
CA ILE A 41 -0.52 3.09 4.57
C ILE A 41 0.73 2.76 3.76
N ASP A 42 1.89 3.20 4.24
CA ASP A 42 3.16 3.01 3.54
C ASP A 42 3.67 1.57 3.68
N HIS A 43 4.18 1.02 2.57
CA HIS A 43 4.97 -0.20 2.50
C HIS A 43 4.40 -1.38 3.31
N PHE A 44 3.12 -1.71 3.10
CA PHE A 44 2.43 -2.79 3.81
C PHE A 44 2.44 -2.66 5.35
N SER A 45 2.59 -1.45 5.90
CA SER A 45 2.83 -1.24 7.33
C SER A 45 4.06 -2.00 7.85
N ARG A 46 5.05 -2.22 6.99
CA ARG A 46 6.28 -2.96 7.25
C ARG A 46 6.11 -4.41 7.69
N ILE A 47 4.96 -5.02 7.37
CA ILE A 47 4.70 -6.45 7.64
C ILE A 47 5.77 -7.30 6.94
N GLY A 48 6.32 -8.27 7.68
CA GLY A 48 7.41 -9.11 7.16
C GLY A 48 8.80 -8.46 7.21
N GLY A 49 8.96 -7.31 7.86
CA GLY A 49 10.25 -6.63 8.01
C GLY A 49 11.30 -7.44 8.76
N ASP A 50 10.89 -8.39 9.61
CA ASP A 50 11.74 -9.37 10.28
C ASP A 50 11.87 -10.70 9.50
N GLY A 51 11.31 -10.75 8.29
CA GLY A 51 11.26 -11.95 7.44
C GLY A 51 10.03 -12.83 7.66
N VAL A 52 9.14 -12.49 8.60
CA VAL A 52 7.94 -13.29 8.92
C VAL A 52 6.67 -12.49 8.65
N ILE A 53 5.90 -12.92 7.65
CA ILE A 53 4.57 -12.37 7.37
C ILE A 53 3.57 -13.07 8.29
N ARG A 54 3.11 -12.36 9.32
CA ARG A 54 2.12 -12.88 10.28
C ARG A 54 0.71 -12.62 9.78
N GLU A 55 -0.13 -13.66 9.80
CA GLU A 55 -1.54 -13.54 9.37
C GLU A 55 -2.33 -12.56 10.25
N THR A 56 -2.00 -12.43 11.53
CA THR A 56 -2.66 -11.46 12.43
C THR A 56 -2.45 -10.01 11.99
N ASP A 57 -1.23 -9.69 11.55
CA ASP A 57 -0.86 -8.34 11.12
C ASP A 57 -1.50 -8.04 9.76
N LEU A 58 -1.45 -9.02 8.86
CA LEU A 58 -2.07 -8.93 7.53
C LEU A 58 -3.59 -8.81 7.63
N LYS A 59 -4.23 -9.55 8.53
CA LYS A 59 -5.66 -9.43 8.83
C LYS A 59 -6.01 -8.03 9.34
N THR A 60 -5.17 -7.46 10.20
CA THR A 60 -5.37 -6.10 10.73
C THR A 60 -5.29 -5.08 9.60
N LEU A 61 -4.22 -5.14 8.78
CA LEU A 61 -4.06 -4.25 7.62
C LEU A 61 -5.21 -4.41 6.61
N ALA A 62 -5.62 -5.63 6.29
CA ALA A 62 -6.77 -5.88 5.42
C ALA A 62 -8.08 -5.33 6.01
N GLY A 63 -8.24 -5.38 7.34
CA GLY A 63 -9.41 -4.87 8.05
C GLY A 63 -9.62 -3.35 7.95
N LEU A 64 -8.56 -2.57 7.72
CA LEU A 64 -8.68 -1.13 7.45
C LEU A 64 -9.38 -0.84 6.10
N ALA A 65 -9.52 -1.81 5.20
CA ALA A 65 -10.23 -1.64 3.94
C ALA A 65 -11.72 -1.29 4.10
N ARG A 66 -12.29 -1.45 5.31
CA ARG A 66 -13.64 -0.97 5.64
C ARG A 66 -13.76 0.55 5.61
N HIS A 67 -12.64 1.27 5.73
CA HIS A 67 -12.58 2.72 5.62
C HIS A 67 -12.45 3.11 4.15
N LYS A 68 -13.45 3.86 3.64
CA LYS A 68 -13.58 4.21 2.22
C LYS A 68 -12.37 4.92 1.61
N HIS A 69 -11.61 5.68 2.41
CA HIS A 69 -10.48 6.48 1.95
C HIS A 69 -9.11 5.92 2.38
N THR A 70 -9.05 4.66 2.82
CA THR A 70 -7.78 3.99 3.12
C THR A 70 -7.25 3.23 1.90
N HIS A 71 -5.96 3.41 1.65
CA HIS A 71 -5.19 2.86 0.56
C HIS A 71 -3.90 2.22 1.10
N VAL A 72 -3.21 1.42 0.29
CA VAL A 72 -1.92 0.83 0.66
C VAL A 72 -0.90 1.00 -0.46
N LYS A 73 0.33 1.39 -0.12
CA LYS A 73 1.47 1.33 -1.03
C LYS A 73 2.04 -0.08 -1.10
N VAL A 74 1.90 -0.71 -2.26
CA VAL A 74 2.46 -2.00 -2.64
C VAL A 74 3.89 -1.77 -3.15
N SER A 75 4.87 -1.77 -2.24
CA SER A 75 6.20 -1.19 -2.50
C SER A 75 7.26 -1.71 -1.52
N ALA A 76 8.51 -1.27 -1.71
CA ALA A 76 9.65 -1.61 -0.85
C ALA A 76 9.88 -3.12 -0.68
N PHE A 77 9.75 -3.90 -1.76
CA PHE A 77 9.77 -5.37 -1.70
C PHE A 77 11.09 -5.93 -1.14
N TYR A 78 12.19 -5.21 -1.32
CA TYR A 78 13.50 -5.54 -0.73
C TYR A 78 13.50 -5.58 0.80
N ALA A 79 12.47 -5.04 1.47
CA ALA A 79 12.44 -4.91 2.93
C ALA A 79 11.65 -6.04 3.62
N PHE A 80 10.89 -6.86 2.90
CA PHE A 80 9.93 -7.81 3.48
C PHE A 80 10.13 -9.25 3.02
N GLY A 81 9.68 -10.21 3.84
CA GLY A 81 9.73 -11.63 3.50
C GLY A 81 11.17 -12.10 3.27
N LYS A 82 11.44 -12.69 2.11
CA LYS A 82 12.79 -13.14 1.71
C LYS A 82 13.73 -12.01 1.29
N LYS A 83 13.22 -10.79 1.05
CA LYS A 83 14.04 -9.59 0.77
C LYS A 83 14.95 -9.70 -0.46
N GLN A 84 14.54 -10.51 -1.43
CA GLN A 84 15.34 -10.78 -2.63
C GLN A 84 14.43 -10.93 -3.86
N PRO A 85 14.87 -10.49 -5.05
CA PRO A 85 14.14 -10.73 -6.28
C PRO A 85 14.00 -12.23 -6.57
N PRO A 86 12.94 -12.67 -7.24
CA PRO A 86 11.87 -11.87 -7.87
C PRO A 86 10.70 -11.49 -6.92
N TYR A 87 10.86 -11.64 -5.60
CA TYR A 87 9.85 -11.31 -4.58
C TYR A 87 8.53 -12.09 -4.64
N ASP A 88 8.51 -13.27 -5.27
CA ASP A 88 7.27 -14.07 -5.40
C ASP A 88 6.65 -14.45 -4.05
N ASP A 89 7.46 -14.52 -2.99
CA ASP A 89 7.00 -14.81 -1.64
C ASP A 89 6.05 -13.75 -1.08
N LEU A 90 6.03 -12.54 -1.66
CA LEU A 90 5.11 -11.47 -1.28
C LEU A 90 3.77 -11.55 -2.03
N ILE A 91 3.65 -12.35 -3.11
CA ILE A 91 2.43 -12.46 -3.91
C ILE A 91 1.20 -12.84 -3.06
N PRO A 92 1.26 -13.81 -2.12
CA PRO A 92 0.12 -14.11 -1.26
C PRO A 92 -0.33 -12.93 -0.39
N MET A 93 0.62 -12.14 0.12
CA MET A 93 0.32 -10.93 0.90
C MET A 93 -0.36 -9.88 0.02
N ILE A 94 0.15 -9.66 -1.19
CA ILE A 94 -0.45 -8.74 -2.17
C ILE A 94 -1.86 -9.20 -2.56
N ARG A 95 -2.06 -10.50 -2.78
CA ARG A 95 -3.39 -11.08 -3.08
C ARG A 95 -4.39 -10.80 -1.96
N ARG A 96 -3.98 -10.97 -0.70
CA ARG A 96 -4.84 -10.72 0.45
C ARG A 96 -5.31 -9.27 0.53
N LEU A 97 -4.41 -8.33 0.22
CA LEU A 97 -4.74 -6.91 0.18
C LEU A 97 -5.55 -6.55 -1.06
N TYR A 98 -5.27 -7.15 -2.21
CA TYR A 98 -6.08 -7.00 -3.41
C TYR A 98 -7.53 -7.39 -3.16
N ASP A 99 -7.78 -8.52 -2.50
CA ASP A 99 -9.13 -8.98 -2.16
C ASP A 99 -9.87 -8.07 -1.19
N ALA A 100 -9.15 -7.35 -0.32
CA ALA A 100 -9.74 -6.45 0.67
C ALA A 100 -9.97 -5.03 0.11
N TYR A 101 -8.97 -4.50 -0.59
CA TYR A 101 -8.92 -3.11 -1.03
C TYR A 101 -9.46 -2.91 -2.45
N GLY A 102 -9.31 -3.91 -3.31
CA GLY A 102 -9.44 -3.76 -4.75
C GLY A 102 -8.26 -3.00 -5.37
N PRO A 103 -8.10 -3.06 -6.70
CA PRO A 103 -6.99 -2.44 -7.42
C PRO A 103 -6.97 -0.91 -7.27
N GLU A 104 -8.14 -0.28 -7.18
CA GLU A 104 -8.26 1.17 -7.11
C GLU A 104 -7.84 1.79 -5.76
N ARG A 105 -7.50 0.95 -4.78
CA ARG A 105 -6.98 1.39 -3.47
C ARG A 105 -5.58 0.86 -3.16
N LEU A 106 -4.95 0.21 -4.14
CA LEU A 106 -3.56 -0.20 -4.09
C LEU A 106 -2.76 0.62 -5.10
N MET A 107 -1.57 1.06 -4.70
CA MET A 107 -0.65 1.78 -5.58
C MET A 107 0.76 1.25 -5.44
N TRP A 108 1.43 1.03 -6.56
CA TRP A 108 2.83 0.66 -6.58
C TRP A 108 3.70 1.89 -6.37
N ALA A 109 4.83 1.68 -5.70
CA ALA A 109 5.92 2.66 -5.63
C ALA A 109 7.24 1.90 -5.58
N SER A 110 8.29 2.50 -6.13
CA SER A 110 9.62 1.86 -6.15
C SER A 110 10.35 1.93 -4.82
N ASP A 111 10.07 2.93 -3.98
CA ASP A 111 10.84 3.25 -2.77
C ASP A 111 12.34 3.53 -3.07
N LEU A 112 12.59 4.32 -4.12
CA LEU A 112 13.94 4.76 -4.46
C LEU A 112 14.44 5.83 -3.46
N PRO A 113 15.73 5.81 -3.08
CA PRO A 113 16.80 4.96 -3.64
C PRO A 113 16.97 3.60 -2.95
N TYR A 114 16.27 3.31 -1.86
CA TYR A 114 16.53 2.14 -1.02
C TYR A 114 16.32 0.79 -1.71
N GLN A 115 15.43 0.74 -2.70
CA GLN A 115 15.21 -0.42 -3.56
C GLN A 115 16.45 -0.85 -4.37
N LEU A 116 17.44 0.02 -4.56
CA LEU A 116 18.67 -0.26 -5.29
C LEU A 116 19.81 -0.61 -4.32
N ASN A 117 19.68 -1.76 -3.64
CA ASN A 117 20.70 -2.26 -2.73
C ASN A 117 20.93 -3.76 -2.92
N GLY A 118 22.20 -4.20 -2.91
CA GLY A 118 22.57 -5.58 -3.19
C GLY A 118 22.09 -6.02 -4.58
N ASP A 119 21.46 -7.20 -4.64
CA ASP A 119 20.94 -7.77 -5.90
C ASP A 119 19.57 -7.21 -6.31
N ASN A 120 18.99 -6.29 -5.53
CA ASN A 120 17.67 -5.72 -5.79
C ASN A 120 17.75 -4.65 -6.90
N THR A 121 16.86 -4.74 -7.89
CA THR A 121 16.77 -3.75 -8.97
C THR A 121 15.38 -3.11 -9.06
N TYR A 122 15.31 -1.93 -9.69
CA TYR A 122 14.03 -1.32 -10.07
C TYR A 122 13.24 -2.21 -11.05
N GLY A 123 13.95 -2.91 -11.94
CA GLY A 123 13.33 -3.81 -12.92
C GLY A 123 12.58 -4.94 -12.23
N ASP A 124 13.20 -5.59 -11.24
CA ASP A 124 12.59 -6.70 -10.52
C ASP A 124 11.35 -6.26 -9.72
N SER A 125 11.42 -5.09 -9.06
CA SER A 125 10.29 -4.57 -8.29
C SER A 125 9.10 -4.20 -9.20
N LEU A 126 9.37 -3.69 -10.41
CA LEU A 126 8.33 -3.42 -11.39
C LEU A 126 7.79 -4.72 -12.03
N ALA A 127 8.66 -5.68 -12.31
CA ALA A 127 8.31 -6.97 -12.90
C ALA A 127 7.37 -7.79 -12.00
N LEU A 128 7.50 -7.69 -10.67
CA LEU A 128 6.57 -8.32 -9.73
C LEU A 128 5.11 -7.98 -10.05
N ILE A 129 4.81 -6.69 -10.29
CA ILE A 129 3.44 -6.24 -10.60
C ILE A 129 3.09 -6.47 -12.08
N ARG A 130 4.01 -6.20 -13.01
CA ARG A 130 3.71 -6.26 -14.46
C ARG A 130 3.61 -7.67 -15.00
N GLU A 131 4.40 -8.60 -14.47
CA GLU A 131 4.68 -9.89 -15.12
C GLU A 131 4.44 -11.09 -14.21
N ARG A 132 4.75 -10.99 -12.90
CA ARG A 132 4.73 -12.14 -11.99
C ARG A 132 3.37 -12.44 -11.37
N ILE A 133 2.56 -11.41 -11.12
CA ILE A 133 1.22 -11.57 -10.54
C ILE A 133 0.21 -11.88 -11.64
N ASP A 134 -0.39 -13.07 -11.57
CA ASP A 134 -1.31 -13.64 -12.56
C ASP A 134 -2.77 -13.20 -12.36
N PHE A 135 -3.18 -12.91 -11.12
CA PHE A 135 -4.55 -12.49 -10.80
C PHE A 135 -4.85 -11.02 -11.12
N LEU A 136 -3.84 -10.23 -11.51
CA LEU A 136 -4.04 -8.85 -11.94
C LEU A 136 -4.31 -8.79 -13.43
N SER A 137 -5.51 -8.33 -13.79
CA SER A 137 -5.84 -8.00 -15.18
C SER A 137 -5.00 -6.81 -15.69
N PRO A 138 -4.97 -6.57 -17.02
CA PRO A 138 -4.35 -5.36 -17.55
C PRO A 138 -4.91 -4.07 -16.93
N ALA A 139 -6.22 -4.01 -16.68
CA ALA A 139 -6.86 -2.86 -16.03
C ALA A 139 -6.42 -2.68 -14.57
N ASP A 140 -6.28 -3.77 -13.82
CA ASP A 140 -5.79 -3.73 -12.44
C ASP A 140 -4.35 -3.20 -12.40
N LYS A 141 -3.51 -3.61 -13.35
CA LYS A 141 -2.14 -3.10 -13.47
C LYS A 141 -2.11 -1.60 -13.76
N GLU A 142 -3.04 -1.07 -14.58
CA GLU A 142 -3.15 0.38 -14.77
C GLU A 142 -3.52 1.12 -13.48
N TRP A 143 -4.38 0.52 -12.65
CA TRP A 143 -4.73 1.07 -11.34
C TRP A 143 -3.52 1.12 -10.40
N LEU A 144 -2.88 -0.04 -10.18
CA LEU A 144 -1.74 -0.14 -9.28
C LEU A 144 -0.57 0.74 -9.74
N LEU A 145 -0.24 0.77 -11.03
CA LEU A 145 0.96 1.46 -11.52
C LEU A 145 0.74 2.96 -11.81
N ARG A 146 -0.50 3.44 -11.87
CA ARG A 146 -0.78 4.83 -12.25
C ARG A 146 -2.04 5.40 -11.62
N LYS A 147 -3.21 4.84 -11.95
CA LYS A 147 -4.50 5.53 -11.76
C LYS A 147 -4.84 5.77 -10.28
N THR A 148 -4.50 4.84 -9.38
CA THR A 148 -4.75 5.01 -7.94
C THR A 148 -3.99 6.23 -7.41
N ALA A 149 -2.69 6.34 -7.71
CA ALA A 149 -1.88 7.46 -7.26
C ALA A 149 -2.31 8.79 -7.92
N ALA A 150 -2.63 8.76 -9.22
CA ALA A 150 -3.15 9.91 -9.96
C ALA A 150 -4.42 10.49 -9.30
N ARG A 151 -5.37 9.61 -8.97
CA ARG A 151 -6.62 9.99 -8.30
C ARG A 151 -6.37 10.56 -6.89
N VAL A 152 -5.55 9.88 -6.09
CA VAL A 152 -5.37 10.21 -4.67
C VAL A 152 -4.57 11.50 -4.47
N TYR A 153 -3.49 11.70 -5.23
CA TYR A 153 -2.57 12.81 -4.99
C TYR A 153 -2.80 14.03 -5.89
N PHE A 154 -3.42 13.84 -7.06
CA PHE A 154 -3.55 14.90 -8.06
C PHE A 154 -5.01 15.21 -8.44
N GLY A 155 -5.97 14.49 -7.86
CA GLY A 155 -7.41 14.73 -8.10
C GLY A 155 -7.86 14.45 -9.53
N GLU A 156 -7.09 13.67 -10.30
CA GLU A 156 -7.41 13.37 -11.69
C GLU A 156 -8.70 12.55 -11.80
N SER A 157 -9.60 12.96 -12.70
CA SER A 157 -10.76 12.15 -13.08
C SER A 157 -10.27 10.95 -13.89
N VAL A 158 -10.16 9.80 -13.23
CA VAL A 158 -9.79 8.56 -13.90
C VAL A 158 -11.06 7.92 -14.44
N SER A 159 -11.20 7.83 -15.78
CA SER A 159 -12.30 7.07 -16.38
C SER A 159 -12.15 5.59 -16.09
N ALA A 160 -13.26 4.96 -15.68
CA ALA A 160 -13.39 3.52 -15.49
C ALA A 160 -13.17 2.76 -16.81
#